data_AF-A0A0W1L4U5-F1
#
_entry.id   AF-A0A0W1L4U5-F1
#
_cell.length_a   1.000
_cell.length_b   1.000
_cell.length_c   1.000
_cell.angle_alpha   90.00
_cell.angle_beta   90.00
_cell.angle_gamma   90.00
#
_symmetry.space_group_name_H-M   'P 1'
#
loop_
_entity.id
_entity.type
_entity.pdbx_description
1 polymer ?
#
loop_
_entity_poly.entity_id
_entity_poly.type
_entity_poly.pdbx_seq_one_letter_code
_entity_poly.pdbx_strand_id
1 'polypeptide(L)'
;MSNTIGLKIKTIRESLHLSQAKFCELLDIGLSGYKKYESGISEPGAGNLEKIANHPQTKMYLMWLFTGETNPAAGQIAPGDLTSQQGMLDEEEFEKEFIDTSIKSLMMFFHLDWFKVNPEKKIDINDCGKLLLKDLKPVIDARASKPAKSQKTA
;
A
#
# COMPACT_ATOMS: atom_id res chain seq x y z
N MET A 1 20.60 14.67 11.37
CA MET A 1 19.78 15.47 10.44
C MET A 1 18.36 15.48 10.97
N SER A 2 17.88 16.62 11.47
CA SER A 2 16.50 16.74 11.96
C SER A 2 15.56 16.78 10.76
N ASN A 3 14.76 15.73 10.56
CA ASN A 3 13.73 15.70 9.53
C ASN A 3 12.66 16.74 9.87
N THR A 4 12.74 17.92 9.28
CA THR A 4 11.73 18.96 9.45
C THR A 4 10.40 18.49 8.86
N ILE A 5 9.29 18.90 9.48
CA ILE A 5 7.94 18.51 9.07
C ILE A 5 7.68 18.82 7.58
N GLY A 6 8.27 19.89 7.06
CA GLY A 6 8.21 20.29 5.66
C GLY A 6 8.85 19.29 4.69
N LEU A 7 9.98 18.67 5.07
CA LEU A 7 10.60 17.61 4.26
C LEU A 7 9.72 16.37 4.21
N LYS A 8 9.09 15.99 5.32
CA LYS A 8 8.15 14.86 5.35
C LYS A 8 6.94 15.09 4.45
N ILE A 9 6.37 16.30 4.48
CA ILE A 9 5.26 16.69 3.60
C ILE A 9 5.69 16.63 2.13
N LYS A 10 6.92 17.06 1.80
CA LYS A 10 7.49 16.93 0.46
C LYS A 10 7.53 15.46 0.02
N THR A 11 7.98 14.55 0.89
CA THR A 11 8.01 13.10 0.58
C THR A 11 6.60 12.55 0.32
N ILE A 12 5.60 12.97 1.11
CA ILE A 12 4.19 12.60 0.88
C ILE A 12 3.69 13.08 -0.49
N ARG A 13 4.03 14.31 -0.88
CA ARG A 13 3.65 14.82 -2.21
C ARG A 13 4.31 14.02 -3.33
N GLU A 14 5.58 13.68 -3.17
CA GLU A 14 6.36 12.92 -4.16
C GLU A 14 5.84 11.48 -4.32
N SER A 15 5.40 10.84 -3.23
CA SER A 15 4.78 9.50 -3.31
C SER A 15 3.43 9.50 -4.01
N LEU A 16 2.74 10.64 -4.07
CA LEU A 16 1.49 10.82 -4.83
C LEU A 16 1.73 11.26 -6.27
N HIS A 17 2.99 11.46 -6.69
CA HIS A 17 3.37 11.97 -8.02
C HIS A 17 2.70 13.30 -8.39
N LEU A 18 2.43 14.15 -7.39
CA LEU A 18 1.79 15.45 -7.58
C LEU A 18 2.81 16.59 -7.66
N SER A 19 2.51 17.58 -8.51
CA SER A 19 3.21 18.87 -8.48
C SER A 19 2.81 19.65 -7.23
N GLN A 20 3.64 20.62 -6.81
CA GLN A 20 3.32 21.49 -5.67
C GLN A 20 1.96 22.19 -5.84
N ALA A 21 1.66 22.65 -7.05
CA ALA A 21 0.39 23.31 -7.36
C ALA A 21 -0.81 22.36 -7.20
N LYS A 22 -0.74 21.15 -7.76
CA LYS A 22 -1.82 20.15 -7.65
C LYS A 22 -2.03 19.69 -6.21
N PHE A 23 -0.95 19.54 -5.44
CA PHE A 23 -1.03 19.16 -4.03
C PHE A 23 -1.68 20.26 -3.18
N CYS A 24 -1.36 21.52 -3.48
CA CYS A 24 -1.99 22.67 -2.83
C CYS A 24 -3.48 22.78 -3.16
N GLU A 25 -3.85 22.56 -4.43
CA GLU A 25 -5.25 22.54 -4.88
C GLU A 25 -6.05 21.42 -4.21
N LEU A 26 -5.48 20.22 -4.15
CA LEU A 26 -6.08 19.05 -3.51
C LEU A 26 -6.44 19.30 -2.04
N LEU A 27 -5.55 19.95 -1.32
CA LEU A 27 -5.67 20.17 0.12
C LEU A 27 -6.26 21.52 0.49
N ASP A 28 -6.60 22.36 -0.50
CA ASP A 28 -7.01 23.75 -0.30
C ASP A 28 -5.98 24.54 0.54
N ILE A 29 -4.71 24.45 0.18
CA ILE A 29 -3.60 25.15 0.86
C ILE A 29 -3.02 26.21 -0.08
N GLY A 30 -2.67 27.38 0.44
CA GLY A 30 -2.02 28.43 -0.34
C GLY A 30 -0.62 28.03 -0.84
N LEU A 31 -0.40 28.06 -2.16
CA LEU A 31 0.86 27.68 -2.80
C LEU A 31 2.09 28.47 -2.30
N SER A 32 1.91 29.76 -2.01
CA SER A 32 2.99 30.62 -1.51
C SER A 32 3.48 30.21 -0.12
N GLY A 33 2.56 29.76 0.75
CA GLY A 33 2.89 29.20 2.07
C GLY A 33 3.52 27.82 1.94
N TYR A 34 2.93 26.97 1.11
CA TYR A 34 3.40 25.61 0.88
C TYR A 34 4.86 25.52 0.41
N LYS A 35 5.27 26.40 -0.52
CA LYS A 35 6.68 26.47 -0.95
C LYS A 35 7.65 26.70 0.20
N LYS A 36 7.27 27.56 1.16
CA LYS A 36 8.10 27.83 2.35
C LYS A 36 8.17 26.63 3.29
N TYR A 37 7.11 25.81 3.33
CA TYR A 37 7.09 24.57 4.11
C TYR A 37 8.12 23.58 3.58
N GLU A 38 8.08 23.26 2.27
CA GLU A 38 9.02 22.29 1.69
C GLU A 38 10.47 22.77 1.73
N SER A 39 10.71 24.08 1.68
CA SER A 39 12.05 24.66 1.82
C SER A 39 12.52 24.78 3.28
N GLY A 40 11.69 24.44 4.25
CA GLY A 40 12.01 24.55 5.69
C GLY A 40 12.13 25.99 6.20
N ILE A 41 11.67 26.98 5.43
CA ILE A 41 11.69 28.40 5.79
C ILE A 41 10.58 28.72 6.81
N SER A 42 9.47 27.98 6.73
CA SER A 42 8.33 28.15 7.62
C SER A 42 7.74 26.78 7.96
N GLU A 43 7.15 26.66 9.14
CA GLU A 43 6.41 25.47 9.52
C GLU A 43 4.92 25.62 9.17
N PRO A 44 4.25 24.53 8.75
CA PRO A 44 2.82 24.54 8.52
C PRO A 44 2.08 24.76 9.85
N GLY A 45 1.14 25.71 9.86
CA GLY A 45 0.25 25.91 11.00
C GLY A 45 -0.73 24.74 11.17
N ALA A 46 -1.33 24.64 12.37
CA ALA A 46 -2.25 23.55 12.73
C ALA A 46 -3.38 23.33 11.70
N GLY A 47 -4.01 24.39 11.19
CA GLY A 47 -5.09 24.26 10.21
C GLY A 47 -4.64 23.64 8.86
N ASN A 48 -3.40 23.89 8.42
CA ASN A 48 -2.86 23.27 7.21
C ASN A 48 -2.44 21.81 7.47
N LEU A 49 -1.95 21.52 8.68
CA LEU A 49 -1.66 20.15 9.09
C LEU A 49 -2.95 19.30 9.20
N GLU A 50 -4.04 19.86 9.71
CA GLU A 50 -5.34 19.19 9.76
C GLU A 50 -5.87 18.85 8.37
N LYS A 51 -5.70 19.75 7.40
CA LYS A 51 -6.05 19.50 5.99
C LYS A 51 -5.27 18.32 5.42
N ILE A 52 -3.95 18.28 5.66
CA ILE A 52 -3.09 17.16 5.25
C ILE A 52 -3.48 15.86 5.98
N ALA A 53 -3.76 15.93 7.29
CA ALA A 53 -4.06 14.77 8.13
C ALA A 53 -5.41 14.12 7.81
N ASN A 54 -6.42 14.91 7.45
CA ASN A 54 -7.79 14.43 7.26
C ASN A 54 -8.13 14.10 5.81
N HIS A 55 -7.31 14.53 4.85
CA HIS A 55 -7.62 14.29 3.45
C HIS A 55 -7.46 12.80 3.07
N PRO A 56 -8.40 12.19 2.32
CA PRO A 56 -8.41 10.74 2.03
C PRO A 56 -7.12 10.19 1.42
N GLN A 57 -6.46 10.97 0.56
CA GLN A 57 -5.23 10.54 -0.12
C GLN A 57 -3.96 10.68 0.74
N THR A 58 -4.01 11.38 1.87
CA THR A 58 -2.82 11.68 2.69
C THR A 58 -2.96 11.18 4.13
N LYS A 59 -4.17 10.84 4.58
CA LYS A 59 -4.46 10.35 5.94
C LYS A 59 -3.68 9.09 6.34
N MET A 60 -3.29 8.26 5.36
CA MET A 60 -2.47 7.06 5.60
C MET A 60 -1.03 7.37 6.03
N TYR A 61 -0.55 8.60 5.82
CA TYR A 61 0.80 9.01 6.20
C TYR A 61 0.86 9.73 7.56
N LEU A 62 -0.27 9.83 8.28
CA LEU A 62 -0.40 10.66 9.48
C LEU A 62 0.57 10.23 10.59
N MET A 63 0.58 8.94 10.92
CA MET A 63 1.45 8.39 11.96
C MET A 63 2.92 8.67 11.65
N TRP A 64 3.32 8.42 10.41
CA TRP A 64 4.68 8.66 9.94
C TRP A 64 5.07 10.14 9.94
N LEU A 65 4.14 11.02 9.56
CA LEU A 65 4.35 12.46 9.54
C LEU A 65 4.75 12.99 10.93
N PHE A 66 4.04 12.60 11.99
CA PHE A 66 4.27 13.11 13.34
C PHE A 66 5.29 12.31 14.14
N THR A 67 5.22 10.99 14.10
CA THR A 67 6.04 10.11 14.97
C THR A 67 7.23 9.49 14.24
N GLY A 68 7.18 9.41 12.91
CA GLY A 68 8.15 8.66 12.11
C GLY A 68 7.93 7.14 12.11
N GLU A 69 6.93 6.66 12.85
CA GLU A 69 6.55 5.24 12.92
C GLU A 69 5.45 4.90 11.89
N THR A 70 5.30 3.62 11.57
CA THR A 70 4.25 3.09 10.68
C THR A 70 3.48 1.97 11.38
N ASN A 71 2.23 1.78 10.97
CA ASN A 71 1.38 0.67 11.40
C ASN A 71 0.53 0.19 10.21
N PRO A 72 1.09 -0.70 9.36
CA PRO A 72 0.39 -1.19 8.17
C PRO A 72 -0.95 -1.88 8.49
N ALA A 73 -1.06 -2.54 9.65
CA ALA A 73 -2.30 -3.20 10.07
C ALA A 73 -3.46 -2.21 10.32
N ALA A 74 -3.13 -0.97 10.69
CA ALA A 74 -4.10 0.13 10.87
C ALA A 74 -4.22 1.03 9.62
N GLY A 75 -3.59 0.65 8.50
CA GLY A 75 -3.55 1.46 7.27
C GLY A 75 -2.69 2.72 7.38
N GLN A 76 -1.74 2.74 8.32
CA GLN A 76 -0.77 3.84 8.49
C GLN A 76 0.59 3.42 7.95
N ILE A 77 1.09 4.11 6.93
CA ILE A 77 2.29 3.72 6.16
C ILE A 77 3.23 4.90 5.98
N ALA A 78 4.48 4.64 5.60
CA ALA A 78 5.42 5.68 5.17
C ALA A 78 5.32 5.92 3.65
N PRO A 79 5.56 7.15 3.17
CA PRO A 79 5.78 7.41 1.76
C PRO A 79 6.97 6.59 1.25
N GLY A 80 6.74 5.71 0.27
CA GLY A 80 7.77 4.83 -0.27
C GLY A 80 7.91 3.48 0.45
N ASP A 81 7.13 3.22 1.50
CA ASP A 81 6.83 1.84 1.83
C ASP A 81 6.24 1.19 0.58
N LEU A 82 6.71 0.00 0.25
CA LEU A 82 6.07 -0.87 -0.73
C LEU A 82 4.70 -1.28 -0.15
N THR A 83 3.77 -0.35 -0.04
CA THR A 83 2.38 -0.67 -0.33
C THR A 83 2.42 -1.17 -1.75
N SER A 84 2.48 -2.50 -1.89
CA SER A 84 1.68 -3.17 -2.90
C SER A 84 0.37 -2.42 -2.91
N GLN A 85 0.17 -1.59 -3.92
CA GLN A 85 -1.11 -0.96 -4.09
C GLN A 85 -2.05 -2.14 -4.21
N GLN A 86 -2.82 -2.43 -3.15
CA GLN A 86 -4.17 -2.94 -3.32
C GLN A 86 -5.01 -1.80 -3.92
N GLY A 87 -4.54 -1.27 -5.06
CA GLY A 87 -5.43 -0.99 -6.16
C GLY A 87 -6.00 -2.34 -6.53
N MET A 88 -7.32 -2.39 -6.68
CA MET A 88 -7.98 -3.61 -7.12
C MET A 88 -7.30 -4.03 -8.41
N LEU A 89 -6.51 -5.10 -8.35
CA LEU A 89 -6.02 -5.75 -9.54
C LEU A 89 -7.27 -6.10 -10.34
N ASP A 90 -7.31 -5.71 -11.61
CA ASP A 90 -8.34 -6.21 -12.50
C ASP A 90 -8.30 -7.75 -12.42
N GLU A 91 -9.46 -8.40 -12.57
CA GLU A 91 -9.57 -9.84 -12.30
C GLU A 91 -8.49 -10.65 -13.06
N GLU A 92 -8.17 -10.25 -14.29
CA GLU A 92 -7.10 -10.86 -15.09
C GLU A 92 -5.68 -10.64 -14.54
N GLU A 93 -5.41 -9.50 -13.92
CA GLU A 93 -4.11 -9.16 -13.34
C GLU A 93 -3.91 -9.89 -12.01
N PHE A 94 -4.99 -9.98 -11.21
CA PHE A 94 -5.03 -10.79 -10.00
C PHE A 94 -4.74 -12.26 -10.29
N GLU A 95 -5.41 -12.83 -11.30
CA GLU A 95 -5.21 -14.23 -11.67
C GLU A 95 -3.76 -14.50 -12.10
N LYS A 96 -3.15 -13.59 -12.86
CA LYS A 96 -1.73 -13.71 -13.26
C LYS A 96 -0.78 -13.63 -12.07
N GLU A 97 -0.92 -12.63 -11.22
CA GLU A 97 -0.05 -12.46 -10.05
C GLU A 97 -0.22 -13.61 -9.05
N PHE A 98 -1.45 -14.08 -8.84
CA PHE A 98 -1.73 -15.22 -7.96
C PHE A 98 -1.05 -16.49 -8.47
N ILE A 99 -1.16 -16.77 -9.77
CA ILE A 99 -0.52 -17.94 -10.38
C ILE A 99 1.00 -17.84 -10.26
N ASP A 100 1.59 -16.69 -10.62
CA ASP A 100 3.04 -16.49 -10.55
C ASP A 100 3.60 -16.61 -9.12
N THR A 101 2.94 -15.98 -8.14
CA THR A 101 3.33 -16.03 -6.73
C THR A 101 3.19 -17.44 -6.16
N SER A 102 2.14 -18.16 -6.54
CA SER A 102 1.92 -19.55 -6.12
C SER A 102 2.99 -20.47 -6.69
N ILE A 103 3.33 -20.32 -7.98
CA ILE A 103 4.40 -21.09 -8.63
C ILE A 103 5.76 -20.81 -7.97
N LYS A 104 6.10 -19.55 -7.70
CA LYS A 104 7.35 -19.17 -7.01
C LYS A 104 7.45 -19.82 -5.63
N SER A 105 6.34 -19.81 -4.88
CA SER A 105 6.29 -20.45 -3.55
C SER A 105 6.46 -21.97 -3.65
N LEU A 106 5.79 -22.61 -4.62
CA LEU A 106 5.94 -24.04 -4.88
C LEU A 106 7.36 -24.40 -5.32
N MET A 107 7.96 -23.62 -6.23
CA MET A 107 9.36 -23.76 -6.66
C MET A 107 10.32 -23.69 -5.48
N MET A 108 10.10 -22.78 -4.53
CA MET A 108 10.89 -22.71 -3.30
C MET A 108 10.79 -24.02 -2.50
N PHE A 109 9.59 -24.60 -2.35
CA PHE A 109 9.44 -25.87 -1.63
C PHE A 109 10.07 -27.07 -2.35
N PHE A 110 10.09 -27.08 -3.69
CA PHE A 110 10.82 -28.08 -4.46
C PHE A 110 12.34 -27.93 -4.28
N HIS A 111 12.87 -26.71 -4.26
CA HIS A 111 14.30 -26.46 -3.98
C HIS A 111 14.73 -26.86 -2.56
N LEU A 112 13.79 -26.85 -1.61
CA LEU A 112 14.02 -27.31 -0.23
C LEU A 112 13.80 -28.82 -0.04
N ASP A 113 13.58 -29.58 -1.12
CA ASP A 113 13.29 -31.02 -1.11
C ASP A 113 12.06 -31.42 -0.27
N TRP A 114 11.14 -30.47 0.00
CA TRP A 114 9.90 -30.75 0.75
C TRP A 114 8.86 -31.46 -0.11
N PHE A 115 8.91 -31.26 -1.42
CA PHE A 115 8.11 -31.99 -2.40
C PHE A 115 9.02 -32.67 -3.41
N LYS A 116 8.64 -33.88 -3.82
CA LYS A 116 9.30 -34.62 -4.90
C LYS A 116 8.32 -34.73 -6.05
N VAL A 117 8.73 -34.26 -7.23
CA VAL A 117 7.93 -34.44 -8.45
C VAL A 117 7.84 -35.93 -8.74
N ASN A 118 6.62 -36.45 -8.84
CA ASN A 118 6.40 -37.85 -9.16
C ASN A 118 6.86 -38.11 -10.61
N PRO A 119 7.82 -39.03 -10.85
CA PRO A 119 8.33 -39.30 -12.19
C PRO A 119 7.30 -39.92 -13.15
N GLU A 120 6.24 -40.55 -12.63
CA GLU A 120 5.19 -41.20 -13.46
C GLU A 120 4.07 -40.25 -13.88
N LYS A 121 3.86 -39.17 -13.12
CA LYS A 121 2.83 -38.16 -13.41
C LYS A 121 3.52 -36.84 -13.65
N LYS A 122 3.58 -36.43 -14.90
CA LYS A 122 4.07 -35.11 -15.33
C LYS A 122 3.09 -34.03 -14.86
N ILE A 123 3.14 -33.70 -13.58
CA ILE A 123 2.41 -32.57 -13.02
C ILE A 123 3.14 -31.32 -13.52
N ASP A 124 2.49 -30.55 -14.38
CA ASP A 124 2.99 -29.24 -14.77
C ASP A 124 2.81 -28.30 -13.58
N ILE A 125 3.91 -27.75 -13.06
CA ILE A 125 3.90 -26.81 -11.93
C ILE A 125 3.05 -25.58 -12.28
N ASN A 126 2.94 -25.24 -13.57
CA ASN A 126 2.08 -24.16 -14.05
C ASN A 126 0.59 -24.48 -13.89
N ASP A 127 0.19 -25.75 -13.97
CA ASP A 127 -1.20 -26.16 -13.74
C ASP A 127 -1.57 -26.14 -12.26
N CYS A 128 -0.59 -26.32 -11.37
CA CYS A 128 -0.81 -26.18 -9.93
C CYS A 128 -1.30 -24.77 -9.56
N GLY A 129 -0.73 -23.72 -10.15
CA GLY A 129 -1.17 -22.34 -9.91
C GLY A 129 -2.64 -22.12 -10.29
N LYS A 130 -3.08 -22.67 -11.42
CA LYS A 130 -4.48 -22.59 -11.88
C LYS A 130 -5.44 -23.40 -11.01
N LEU A 131 -5.02 -24.59 -10.58
CA LEU A 131 -5.82 -25.43 -9.67
C LEU A 131 -5.99 -24.76 -8.31
N LEU A 132 -4.91 -24.22 -7.74
CA LEU A 132 -4.95 -23.46 -6.50
C LEU A 132 -5.86 -22.25 -6.59
N LEU A 133 -5.78 -21.51 -7.71
CA LEU A 133 -6.66 -20.36 -7.94
C LEU A 133 -8.13 -20.79 -7.94
N LYS A 134 -8.48 -21.86 -8.66
CA LYS A 134 -9.86 -22.39 -8.70
C LYS A 134 -10.39 -22.75 -7.30
N ASP A 135 -9.58 -23.43 -6.50
CA ASP A 135 -10.00 -23.91 -5.18
C ASP A 135 -10.05 -22.78 -4.14
N LEU A 136 -9.19 -21.77 -4.27
CA LEU A 136 -9.07 -20.67 -3.31
C LEU A 136 -9.93 -19.45 -3.68
N LYS A 137 -10.30 -19.25 -4.95
CA LYS A 137 -11.20 -18.17 -5.42
C LYS A 137 -12.46 -18.01 -4.55
N PRO A 138 -13.25 -19.06 -4.22
CA PRO A 138 -14.44 -18.89 -3.38
C PRO A 138 -14.12 -18.43 -1.95
N VAL A 139 -12.96 -18.79 -1.41
CA VAL A 139 -12.52 -18.38 -0.06
C VAL A 139 -12.06 -16.92 -0.07
N ILE A 140 -11.36 -16.52 -1.12
CA ILE A 140 -10.87 -15.16 -1.34
C ILE A 140 -12.07 -14.21 -1.54
N ASP A 141 -13.04 -14.59 -2.38
CA ASP A 141 -14.25 -13.80 -2.65
C ASP A 141 -15.13 -13.65 -1.41
N ALA A 142 -15.24 -14.70 -0.58
CA ALA A 142 -15.95 -14.66 0.69
C ALA A 142 -15.30 -13.70 1.70
N ARG A 143 -13.98 -13.52 1.63
CA ARG A 143 -13.25 -12.53 2.44
C ARG A 143 -13.43 -11.12 1.89
N ALA A 144 -13.33 -10.94 0.58
CA ALA A 144 -13.52 -9.64 -0.09
C ALA A 144 -14.94 -9.09 0.10
N SER A 145 -15.95 -9.97 0.11
CA SER A 145 -17.36 -9.61 0.27
C SER A 145 -17.79 -9.35 1.73
N LYS A 146 -16.94 -9.64 2.72
CA LYS A 146 -17.22 -9.28 4.13
C LYS A 146 -16.67 -7.89 4.40
N PRO A 147 -17.51 -6.84 4.49
CA PRO A 147 -17.04 -5.57 5.04
C PRO A 147 -16.51 -5.84 6.44
N ALA A 148 -15.30 -5.37 6.72
CA ALA A 148 -14.70 -5.42 8.04
C ALA A 148 -15.76 -4.94 9.04
N LYS A 149 -16.22 -5.83 9.93
CA LYS A 149 -17.17 -5.46 10.99
C LYS A 149 -16.58 -4.25 11.70
N SER A 150 -17.27 -3.12 11.60
CA SER A 150 -16.98 -1.97 12.44
C SER A 150 -17.13 -2.44 13.88
N GLN A 151 -15.99 -2.59 14.56
CA GLN A 151 -15.99 -2.54 16.01
C GLN A 151 -16.36 -1.11 16.39
N LYS A 152 -17.68 -0.86 16.46
CA LYS A 152 -18.22 0.14 17.38
C LYS A 152 -17.82 -0.34 18.76
N THR A 153 -16.91 0.38 19.40
CA THR A 153 -16.74 0.29 20.85
C THR A 153 -17.04 1.68 21.41
N ALA A 154 -17.88 1.62 22.44
CA ALA A 154 -18.52 2.65 23.24
C ALA A 154 -17.70 3.93 23.51
#